data_AF-A0A6B2TAZ8-F1
#
_entry.id   AF-A0A6B2TAZ8-F1
#
_cell.length_a   1.000
_cell.length_b   1.000
_cell.length_c   1.000
_cell.angle_alpha   90.00
_cell.angle_beta   90.00
_cell.angle_gamma   90.00
#
_symmetry.space_group_name_H-M   'P 1'
#
loop_
_entity.id
_entity.type
_entity.pdbx_description
1 polymer ?
#
loop_
_entity_poly.entity_id
_entity_poly.type
_entity_poly.pdbx_seq_one_letter_code
_entity_poly.pdbx_strand_id
1 'polypeptide(L)'
;WAAHRHGLDLPHYAVSIVRGRGIDANALRWLAARHDPADIVFVDGWTGKGAITRELADAVREFEAAGGPAGFSPEIAVLADPGSCVRTYGTREDFLIPSACLNSTVSGLISRTVLRADLVGPDDFHGGKFYRELADADVSRHFVDAVAARFDEVADAVDVRVKELLSADRAPTWEGWAAVERISEEYGIHDVNLVKPGVGETTRVLLRRVPWKILARKGAGADLDHVRLLAEQRGVPVEEVDELPYTCVGLIHPQYTRGATGADGKAVASR
;
A
#
# COMPACT_ATOMS: atom_id res chain seq x y z
N TRP A 1 -19.62 -7.25 -1.51
CA TRP A 1 -20.56 -6.11 -1.65
C TRP A 1 -21.29 -6.11 -2.99
N ALA A 2 -20.59 -6.05 -4.14
CA ALA A 2 -21.22 -6.06 -5.47
C ALA A 2 -22.25 -7.19 -5.66
N ALA A 3 -21.87 -8.44 -5.40
CA ALA A 3 -22.80 -9.57 -5.41
C ALA A 3 -23.86 -9.48 -4.29
N HIS A 4 -23.42 -9.30 -3.03
CA HIS A 4 -24.29 -9.30 -1.83
C HIS A 4 -25.41 -8.24 -1.87
N ARG A 5 -25.08 -6.99 -2.20
CA ARG A 5 -25.99 -5.84 -2.12
C ARG A 5 -26.65 -5.52 -3.46
N HIS A 6 -25.93 -5.73 -4.57
CA HIS A 6 -26.36 -5.27 -5.89
C HIS A 6 -26.64 -6.42 -6.87
N GLY A 7 -26.42 -7.68 -6.47
CA GLY A 7 -26.61 -8.84 -7.35
C GLY A 7 -25.68 -8.85 -8.56
N LEU A 8 -24.57 -8.11 -8.50
CA LEU A 8 -23.62 -7.96 -9.59
C LEU A 8 -22.52 -9.01 -9.49
N ASP A 9 -22.36 -9.79 -10.55
CA ASP A 9 -21.20 -10.65 -10.76
C ASP A 9 -20.19 -9.90 -11.64
N LEU A 10 -19.07 -9.51 -11.04
CA LEU A 10 -18.03 -8.73 -11.70
C LEU A 10 -16.77 -9.59 -11.84
N PRO A 11 -16.16 -9.67 -13.04
CA PRO A 11 -14.88 -10.34 -13.18
C PRO A 11 -13.79 -9.66 -12.35
N HIS A 12 -13.04 -10.43 -11.57
CA HIS A 12 -11.91 -9.94 -10.78
C HIS A 12 -10.61 -10.56 -11.28
N TYR A 13 -9.61 -9.71 -11.51
CA TYR A 13 -8.29 -10.13 -11.97
C TYR A 13 -7.21 -9.59 -11.02
N ALA A 14 -6.14 -10.35 -10.84
CA ALA A 14 -4.92 -9.85 -10.23
C ALA A 14 -3.96 -9.40 -11.34
N VAL A 15 -3.44 -8.19 -11.23
CA VAL A 15 -2.43 -7.64 -12.14
C VAL A 15 -1.20 -7.21 -11.35
N SER A 16 -0.03 -7.45 -11.92
CA SER A 16 1.22 -7.00 -11.30
C SER A 16 1.54 -5.57 -11.69
N ILE A 17 1.96 -4.79 -10.72
CA ILE A 17 2.63 -3.50 -10.91
C ILE A 17 3.87 -3.45 -10.02
N VAL A 18 5.00 -2.96 -10.55
CA VAL A 18 6.27 -2.87 -9.82
C VAL A 18 6.80 -1.46 -9.98
N ARG A 19 7.05 -0.79 -8.85
CA ARG A 19 7.57 0.59 -8.85
C ARG A 19 8.88 0.70 -9.64
N GLY A 20 8.97 1.67 -10.54
CA GLY A 20 10.11 1.90 -11.44
C GLY A 20 10.23 0.87 -12.57
N ARG A 21 9.22 0.01 -12.75
CA ARG A 21 9.15 -1.02 -13.79
C ARG A 21 7.81 -1.03 -14.52
N GLY A 22 6.78 -0.37 -13.99
CA GLY A 22 5.46 -0.29 -14.56
C GLY A 22 4.53 -1.46 -14.23
N ILE A 23 3.34 -1.38 -14.82
CA ILE A 23 2.32 -2.42 -14.83
C ILE A 23 2.62 -3.46 -15.92
N ASP A 24 2.12 -4.68 -15.71
CA ASP A 24 2.19 -5.74 -16.71
C ASP A 24 1.44 -5.35 -18.00
N ALA A 25 2.19 -4.95 -19.02
CA ALA A 25 1.64 -4.54 -20.32
C ALA A 25 0.94 -5.69 -21.05
N ASN A 26 1.39 -6.94 -20.87
CA ASN A 26 0.75 -8.09 -21.49
C ASN A 26 -0.61 -8.36 -20.83
N ALA A 27 -0.71 -8.17 -19.52
CA ALA A 27 -2.00 -8.23 -18.82
C ALA A 27 -2.96 -7.14 -19.31
N LEU A 28 -2.49 -5.91 -19.53
CA LEU A 28 -3.33 -4.85 -20.11
C LEU A 28 -3.82 -5.20 -21.52
N ARG A 29 -2.98 -5.74 -22.40
CA ARG A 29 -3.41 -6.22 -23.73
C ARG A 29 -4.44 -7.34 -23.61
N TRP A 30 -4.23 -8.28 -22.69
CA TRP A 30 -5.13 -9.41 -22.47
C TRP A 30 -6.51 -8.95 -22.00
N LEU A 31 -6.55 -7.94 -21.12
CA LEU A 31 -7.75 -7.32 -20.60
C LEU A 31 -8.49 -6.56 -21.71
N ALA A 32 -7.81 -5.70 -22.46
CA ALA A 32 -8.40 -4.94 -23.57
C ALA A 32 -8.95 -5.82 -24.70
N ALA A 33 -8.43 -7.04 -24.85
CA ALA A 33 -8.96 -8.01 -25.81
C ALA A 33 -10.29 -8.66 -25.38
N ARG A 34 -10.73 -8.46 -24.13
CA ARG A 34 -11.89 -9.14 -23.52
C ARG A 34 -12.91 -8.19 -22.92
N HIS A 35 -12.46 -7.03 -22.48
CA HIS A 35 -13.25 -5.99 -21.83
C HIS A 35 -12.95 -4.66 -22.49
N ASP A 36 -13.91 -3.74 -22.45
CA ASP A 36 -13.64 -2.34 -22.78
C ASP A 36 -12.66 -1.77 -21.74
N PRO A 37 -11.50 -1.21 -22.16
CA PRO A 37 -10.58 -0.54 -21.24
C PRO A 37 -11.24 0.51 -20.33
N ALA A 38 -12.29 1.18 -20.80
CA ALA A 38 -13.02 2.19 -20.02
C ALA A 38 -13.83 1.61 -18.85
N ASP A 39 -14.17 0.32 -18.91
CA ASP A 39 -14.92 -0.39 -17.86
C ASP A 39 -13.99 -1.02 -16.80
N ILE A 40 -12.67 -0.96 -17.00
CA ILE A 40 -11.69 -1.56 -16.09
C ILE A 40 -11.39 -0.60 -14.94
N VAL A 41 -11.61 -1.07 -13.71
CA VAL A 41 -11.33 -0.33 -12.48
C VAL A 41 -10.16 -0.98 -11.74
N PHE A 42 -9.13 -0.20 -11.46
CA PHE A 42 -8.00 -0.65 -10.64
C PHE A 42 -8.33 -0.51 -9.14
N VAL A 43 -8.01 -1.54 -8.36
CA VAL A 43 -8.26 -1.59 -6.91
C VAL A 43 -7.01 -2.06 -6.18
N ASP A 44 -6.67 -1.41 -5.07
CA ASP A 44 -5.59 -1.82 -4.16
C ASP A 44 -6.03 -1.72 -2.68
N GLY A 45 -5.27 -2.31 -1.77
CA GLY A 45 -5.57 -2.30 -0.34
C GLY A 45 -5.20 -0.99 0.34
N TRP A 46 -4.04 -0.40 0.01
CA TRP A 46 -3.50 0.75 0.73
C TRP A 46 -2.61 1.61 -0.14
N THR A 47 -2.77 2.93 -0.06
CA THR A 47 -1.76 3.88 -0.57
C THR A 47 -1.27 4.79 0.56
N GLY A 48 0.05 4.84 0.77
CA GLY A 48 0.65 5.73 1.76
C GLY A 48 0.85 7.11 1.16
N LYS A 49 1.97 7.28 0.44
CA LYS A 49 2.32 8.53 -0.26
C LYS A 49 2.05 8.50 -1.77
N GLY A 50 1.13 7.65 -2.24
CA GLY A 50 0.71 7.66 -3.65
C GLY A 50 1.72 7.09 -4.65
N ALA A 51 2.68 6.28 -4.22
CA ALA A 51 3.71 5.73 -5.11
C ALA A 51 3.12 4.86 -6.24
N ILE A 52 2.19 3.95 -5.91
CA ILE A 52 1.51 3.11 -6.90
C ILE A 52 0.52 3.92 -7.73
N THR A 53 -0.15 4.92 -7.14
CA THR A 53 -1.04 5.83 -7.87
C THR A 53 -0.29 6.53 -9.01
N ARG A 54 0.90 7.08 -8.75
CA ARG A 54 1.73 7.70 -9.79
C ARG A 54 2.26 6.67 -10.79
N GLU A 55 2.81 5.56 -10.30
CA GLU A 55 3.33 4.48 -11.16
C GLU A 55 2.27 3.96 -12.13
N LEU A 56 1.03 3.76 -11.68
CA LEU A 56 -0.07 3.31 -12.52
C LEU A 56 -0.40 4.34 -13.60
N ALA A 57 -0.49 5.62 -13.21
CA ALA A 57 -0.75 6.70 -14.16
C ALA A 57 0.34 6.80 -15.23
N ASP A 58 1.60 6.70 -14.82
CA ASP A 58 2.74 6.75 -15.73
C ASP A 58 2.75 5.53 -16.64
N ALA A 59 2.57 4.34 -16.08
CA ALA A 59 2.60 3.09 -16.84
C ALA A 59 1.45 2.95 -17.84
N VAL A 60 0.25 3.44 -17.52
CA VAL A 60 -0.88 3.49 -18.48
C VAL A 60 -0.55 4.43 -19.62
N ARG A 61 -0.04 5.65 -19.35
CA ARG A 61 0.35 6.59 -20.40
C ARG A 61 1.46 6.05 -21.29
N GLU A 62 2.47 5.42 -20.71
CA GLU A 62 3.58 4.79 -21.43
C GLU A 62 3.09 3.62 -22.29
N PHE A 63 2.19 2.79 -21.76
CA PHE A 63 1.59 1.68 -22.49
C PHE A 63 0.82 2.13 -23.73
N GLU A 64 -0.03 3.16 -23.59
CA GLU A 64 -0.78 3.73 -24.70
C GLU A 64 0.15 4.40 -25.72
N ALA A 65 1.14 5.16 -25.27
CA ALA A 65 2.13 5.80 -26.13
C ALA A 65 2.98 4.78 -26.92
N ALA A 66 3.21 3.59 -26.36
CA ALA A 66 3.89 2.48 -27.02
C ALA A 66 2.98 1.68 -27.98
N GLY A 67 1.76 2.15 -28.26
CA GLY A 67 0.80 1.51 -29.17
C GLY A 67 -0.06 0.43 -28.52
N GLY A 68 -0.14 0.38 -27.18
CA GLY A 68 -1.14 -0.41 -26.47
C GLY A 68 -2.56 0.11 -26.72
N PRO A 69 -3.60 -0.74 -26.56
CA PRO A 69 -4.98 -0.29 -26.59
C PRO A 69 -5.23 0.84 -25.58
N ALA A 70 -5.88 1.90 -26.04
CA ALA A 70 -6.18 3.08 -25.24
C ALA A 70 -7.53 2.97 -24.53
N GLY A 71 -7.72 3.82 -23.51
CA GLY A 71 -8.99 4.00 -22.81
C GLY A 71 -8.99 3.55 -21.35
N PHE A 72 -7.84 3.08 -20.84
CA PHE A 72 -7.71 2.74 -19.44
C PHE A 72 -7.75 4.01 -18.57
N SER A 73 -8.59 4.01 -17.55
CA SER A 73 -8.51 5.04 -16.51
C SER A 73 -7.42 4.66 -15.49
N PRO A 74 -6.39 5.48 -15.26
CA PRO A 74 -5.38 5.21 -14.24
C PRO A 74 -5.85 5.53 -12.82
N GLU A 75 -7.13 5.90 -12.64
CA GLU A 75 -7.69 6.08 -11.31
C GLU A 75 -7.73 4.75 -10.56
N ILE A 76 -7.15 4.74 -9.36
CA ILE A 76 -7.15 3.57 -8.48
C ILE A 76 -8.04 3.81 -7.27
N ALA A 77 -8.90 2.84 -6.96
CA ALA A 77 -9.65 2.81 -5.73
C ALA A 77 -8.87 2.05 -4.65
N VAL A 78 -8.86 2.55 -3.42
CA VAL A 78 -8.11 1.90 -2.33
C VAL A 78 -8.92 1.76 -1.05
N LEU A 79 -8.64 0.75 -0.23
CA LEU A 79 -9.34 0.63 1.06
C LEU A 79 -8.88 1.71 2.05
N ALA A 80 -7.57 1.98 2.13
CA ALA A 80 -7.00 3.01 3.00
C ALA A 80 -6.08 3.97 2.23
N ASP A 81 -6.27 5.27 2.42
CA ASP A 81 -5.43 6.32 1.84
C ASP A 81 -5.24 7.48 2.84
N PRO A 82 -4.39 7.28 3.86
CA PRO A 82 -4.05 8.33 4.82
C PRO A 82 -3.23 9.48 4.22
N GLY A 83 -2.71 9.34 3.00
CA GLY A 83 -1.95 10.41 2.34
C GLY A 83 -2.76 11.27 1.37
N SER A 84 -4.07 11.02 1.24
CA SER A 84 -4.98 11.71 0.31
C SER A 84 -4.48 11.74 -1.14
N CYS A 85 -4.08 10.57 -1.65
CA CYS A 85 -3.51 10.36 -2.98
C CYS A 85 -4.53 9.92 -4.04
N VAL A 86 -5.72 9.46 -3.66
CA VAL A 86 -6.75 8.97 -4.58
C VAL A 86 -8.14 9.53 -4.29
N ARG A 87 -8.97 9.54 -5.33
CA ARG A 87 -10.34 10.06 -5.31
C ARG A 87 -11.33 9.09 -4.65
N THR A 88 -11.15 7.79 -4.88
CA THR A 88 -12.04 6.75 -4.37
C THR A 88 -11.31 5.95 -3.30
N TYR A 89 -11.75 6.06 -2.05
CA TYR A 89 -11.11 5.44 -0.91
C TYR A 89 -12.15 4.92 0.10
N GLY A 90 -11.77 3.94 0.93
CA GLY A 90 -12.59 3.48 2.05
C GLY A 90 -12.43 4.37 3.30
N THR A 91 -11.19 4.73 3.66
CA THR A 91 -10.88 5.58 4.80
C THR A 91 -9.60 6.40 4.63
N ARG A 92 -9.50 7.52 5.36
CA ARG A 92 -8.30 8.35 5.54
C ARG A 92 -7.53 8.01 6.82
N GLU A 93 -8.03 7.08 7.62
CA GLU A 93 -7.39 6.70 8.88
C GLU A 93 -6.10 5.92 8.64
N ASP A 94 -5.10 6.19 9.49
CA ASP A 94 -3.82 5.48 9.53
C ASP A 94 -3.77 4.60 10.79
N PHE A 95 -4.18 3.34 10.62
CA PHE A 95 -4.22 2.34 11.68
C PHE A 95 -3.40 1.10 11.33
N LEU A 96 -3.09 0.29 12.33
CA LEU A 96 -2.36 -0.95 12.12
C LEU A 96 -3.26 -2.01 11.49
N ILE A 97 -2.88 -2.47 10.29
CA ILE A 97 -3.43 -3.72 9.73
C ILE A 97 -2.56 -4.88 10.23
N PRO A 98 -3.07 -5.85 11.02
CA PRO A 98 -2.25 -6.91 11.61
C PRO A 98 -1.44 -7.73 10.58
N SER A 99 -1.99 -7.95 9.38
CA SER A 99 -1.29 -8.63 8.29
C SER A 99 -0.03 -7.88 7.83
N ALA A 100 0.04 -6.56 8.04
CA ALA A 100 1.20 -5.74 7.69
C ALA A 100 2.44 -6.09 8.53
N CYS A 101 2.24 -6.53 9.78
CA CYS A 101 3.30 -6.93 10.70
C CYS A 101 3.81 -8.35 10.45
N LEU A 102 2.88 -9.30 10.26
CA LEU A 102 3.16 -10.73 10.40
C LEU A 102 3.67 -11.41 9.12
N ASN A 103 3.78 -10.70 7.98
CA ASN A 103 4.22 -11.28 6.71
C ASN A 103 3.48 -12.60 6.37
N SER A 104 2.19 -12.63 6.74
CA SER A 104 1.42 -13.87 6.86
C SER A 104 1.07 -14.41 5.48
N THR A 105 1.75 -15.47 5.06
CA THR A 105 1.55 -16.13 3.76
C THR A 105 0.38 -17.10 3.75
N VAL A 106 -0.38 -17.22 4.84
CA VAL A 106 -1.56 -18.11 4.92
C VAL A 106 -2.79 -17.52 4.21
N SER A 107 -2.66 -16.39 3.50
CA SER A 107 -3.71 -15.84 2.64
C SER A 107 -3.10 -15.44 1.29
N GLY A 108 -3.81 -15.77 0.20
CA GLY A 108 -3.51 -15.44 -1.19
C GLY A 108 -2.62 -16.46 -1.87
N LEU A 109 -1.77 -17.16 -1.10
CA LEU A 109 -0.84 -18.20 -1.55
C LEU A 109 0.02 -17.79 -2.77
N ILE A 110 0.22 -16.49 -2.99
CA ILE A 110 0.98 -15.97 -4.12
C ILE A 110 2.13 -15.13 -3.61
N SER A 111 3.30 -15.28 -4.25
CA SER A 111 4.45 -14.45 -3.95
C SER A 111 4.26 -13.01 -4.42
N ARG A 112 5.22 -12.16 -4.06
CA ARG A 112 5.45 -10.92 -4.80
C ARG A 112 5.82 -11.24 -6.25
N THR A 113 5.69 -10.24 -7.13
CA THR A 113 6.07 -10.32 -8.54
C THR A 113 7.48 -10.86 -8.74
N VAL A 114 7.61 -11.78 -9.69
CA VAL A 114 8.87 -12.27 -10.24
C VAL A 114 9.04 -11.63 -11.61
N LEU A 115 10.02 -10.72 -11.73
CA LEU A 115 10.33 -10.05 -12.99
C LEU A 115 11.81 -10.20 -13.30
N ARG A 116 12.21 -11.43 -13.64
CA ARG A 116 13.57 -11.76 -14.06
C ARG A 116 13.56 -12.21 -15.52
N ALA A 117 14.45 -11.65 -16.33
CA ALA A 117 14.51 -11.92 -17.76
C ALA A 117 14.88 -13.37 -18.13
N ASP A 118 15.43 -14.15 -17.19
CA ASP A 118 15.72 -15.57 -17.38
C ASP A 118 14.53 -16.49 -17.06
N LEU A 119 13.45 -15.94 -16.47
CA LEU A 119 12.25 -16.69 -16.08
C LEU A 119 10.97 -16.16 -16.73
N VAL A 120 10.96 -14.90 -17.16
CA VAL A 120 9.82 -14.20 -17.74
C VAL A 120 10.26 -13.58 -19.06
N GLY A 121 9.72 -14.09 -20.16
CA GLY A 121 9.94 -13.60 -21.51
C GLY A 121 9.20 -12.29 -21.82
N PRO A 122 9.44 -11.69 -22.99
CA PRO A 122 8.83 -10.42 -23.38
C PRO A 122 7.31 -10.50 -23.57
N ASP A 123 6.78 -11.66 -23.93
CA ASP A 123 5.35 -11.90 -24.17
C ASP A 123 4.65 -12.61 -22.99
N ASP A 124 5.41 -12.93 -21.93
CA ASP A 124 4.86 -13.52 -20.71
C ASP A 124 4.24 -12.45 -19.82
N PHE A 125 3.26 -12.85 -19.01
CA PHE A 125 2.86 -12.04 -17.87
C PHE A 125 3.97 -11.95 -16.84
N HIS A 126 3.97 -10.89 -16.05
CA HIS A 126 4.75 -10.81 -14.83
C HIS A 126 4.53 -12.07 -13.98
N GLY A 127 5.63 -12.71 -13.58
CA GLY A 127 5.58 -14.01 -12.92
C GLY A 127 5.16 -13.90 -11.44
N GLY A 128 4.72 -15.02 -10.89
CA GLY A 128 4.47 -15.21 -9.46
C GLY A 128 4.62 -16.68 -9.08
N LYS A 129 5.12 -16.96 -7.87
CA LYS A 129 5.12 -18.31 -7.30
C LYS A 129 3.81 -18.53 -6.56
N PHE A 130 3.10 -19.59 -6.92
CA PHE A 130 2.01 -20.14 -6.13
C PHE A 130 2.56 -21.09 -5.06
N TYR A 131 2.25 -20.84 -3.79
CA TYR A 131 2.65 -21.65 -2.63
C TYR A 131 1.69 -22.83 -2.45
N ARG A 132 1.72 -23.77 -3.39
CA ARG A 132 0.86 -24.96 -3.38
C ARG A 132 0.99 -25.76 -2.08
N GLU A 133 2.20 -25.81 -1.52
CA GLU A 133 2.53 -26.48 -0.27
C GLU A 133 1.78 -25.93 0.96
N LEU A 134 1.22 -24.73 0.87
CA LEU A 134 0.46 -24.09 1.95
C LEU A 134 -1.07 -24.13 1.71
N ALA A 135 -1.54 -24.80 0.65
CA ALA A 135 -2.96 -24.81 0.29
C ALA A 135 -3.88 -25.34 1.40
N ASP A 136 -3.42 -26.35 2.15
CA ASP A 136 -4.18 -26.93 3.28
C ASP A 136 -4.27 -25.98 4.49
N ALA A 137 -3.46 -24.94 4.53
CA ALA A 137 -3.43 -23.92 5.59
C ALA A 137 -3.98 -22.55 5.12
N ASP A 138 -4.53 -22.46 3.90
CA ASP A 138 -5.05 -21.21 3.35
C ASP A 138 -6.32 -20.76 4.06
N VAL A 139 -6.29 -19.54 4.56
CA VAL A 139 -7.41 -18.88 5.24
C VAL A 139 -7.98 -17.72 4.44
N SER A 140 -7.62 -17.55 3.15
CA SER A 140 -8.18 -16.50 2.30
C SER A 140 -9.70 -16.47 2.27
N ARG A 141 -10.35 -17.62 2.06
CA ARG A 141 -11.82 -17.69 2.04
C ARG A 141 -12.40 -17.31 3.39
N HIS A 142 -11.85 -17.85 4.48
CA HIS A 142 -12.28 -17.51 5.83
C HIS A 142 -12.16 -16.02 6.13
N PHE A 143 -11.07 -15.37 5.70
CA PHE A 143 -10.90 -13.92 5.84
C PHE A 143 -11.99 -13.14 5.07
N VAL A 144 -12.25 -13.51 3.81
CA VAL A 144 -13.29 -12.87 2.99
C VAL A 144 -14.68 -13.09 3.61
N ASP A 145 -14.98 -14.30 4.08
CA ASP A 145 -16.25 -14.64 4.72
C ASP A 145 -16.44 -13.86 6.01
N ALA A 146 -15.40 -13.73 6.83
CA ALA A 146 -15.45 -12.96 8.08
C ALA A 146 -15.71 -11.47 7.85
N VAL A 147 -15.13 -10.88 6.78
CA VAL A 147 -15.42 -9.50 6.37
C VAL A 147 -16.83 -9.39 5.80
N ALA A 148 -17.23 -10.32 4.92
CA ALA A 148 -18.54 -10.30 4.27
C ALA A 148 -19.69 -10.47 5.27
N ALA A 149 -19.49 -11.23 6.35
CA ALA A 149 -20.45 -11.38 7.43
C ALA A 149 -20.80 -10.05 8.14
N ARG A 150 -20.00 -8.99 7.96
CA ARG A 150 -20.25 -7.66 8.53
C ARG A 150 -20.98 -6.72 7.58
N PHE A 151 -21.27 -7.14 6.34
CA PHE A 151 -21.87 -6.25 5.34
C PHE A 151 -23.25 -5.74 5.74
N ASP A 152 -24.11 -6.60 6.30
CA ASP A 152 -25.46 -6.17 6.71
C ASP A 152 -25.43 -5.19 7.88
N GLU A 153 -24.45 -5.33 8.79
CA GLU A 153 -24.29 -4.45 9.96
C GLU A 153 -23.96 -3.01 9.55
N VAL A 154 -23.32 -2.80 8.40
CA VAL A 154 -22.87 -1.48 7.94
C VAL A 154 -23.74 -0.91 6.81
N ALA A 155 -24.74 -1.63 6.33
CA ALA A 155 -25.44 -1.28 5.09
C ALA A 155 -26.14 0.09 5.14
N ASP A 156 -26.87 0.38 6.22
CA ASP A 156 -27.55 1.66 6.37
C ASP A 156 -26.55 2.83 6.50
N ALA A 157 -25.44 2.60 7.21
CA ALA A 157 -24.37 3.59 7.34
C ALA A 157 -23.70 3.88 6.00
N VAL A 158 -23.48 2.85 5.18
CA VAL A 158 -22.95 2.99 3.81
C VAL A 158 -23.91 3.79 2.93
N ASP A 159 -25.22 3.53 2.98
CA ASP A 159 -26.21 4.24 2.16
C ASP A 159 -26.25 5.75 2.46
N VAL A 160 -26.02 6.14 3.71
CA VAL A 160 -25.86 7.55 4.10
C VAL A 160 -24.51 8.08 3.63
N ARG A 161 -23.42 7.39 3.97
CA ARG A 161 -22.06 7.88 3.74
C ARG A 161 -21.72 8.03 2.26
N VAL A 162 -22.21 7.12 1.41
CA VAL A 162 -22.01 7.20 -0.04
C VAL A 162 -22.65 8.48 -0.61
N LYS A 163 -23.85 8.87 -0.15
CA LYS A 163 -24.50 10.11 -0.60
C LYS A 163 -23.68 11.34 -0.23
N GLU A 164 -23.20 11.40 1.01
CA GLU A 164 -22.32 12.48 1.48
C GLU A 164 -21.04 12.54 0.65
N LEU A 165 -20.36 11.40 0.47
CA LEU A 165 -19.11 11.31 -0.29
C LEU A 165 -19.29 11.69 -1.77
N LEU A 166 -20.42 11.33 -2.39
CA LEU A 166 -20.72 11.72 -3.77
C LEU A 166 -20.94 13.24 -3.91
N SER A 167 -21.39 13.91 -2.85
CA SER A 167 -21.58 15.37 -2.82
C SER A 167 -20.35 16.17 -2.38
N ALA A 168 -19.38 15.51 -1.74
CA ALA A 168 -18.17 16.14 -1.24
C ALA A 168 -17.10 16.29 -2.33
N ASP A 169 -16.20 17.27 -2.16
CA ASP A 169 -14.94 17.27 -2.91
C ASP A 169 -14.08 16.09 -2.46
N ARG A 170 -13.73 15.25 -3.44
CA ARG A 170 -12.89 14.07 -3.25
C ARG A 170 -11.59 14.16 -4.04
N ALA A 171 -11.23 15.35 -4.53
CA ALA A 171 -9.98 15.57 -5.21
C ALA A 171 -8.80 15.15 -4.30
N PRO A 172 -7.83 14.37 -4.82
CA PRO A 172 -6.61 14.07 -4.10
C PRO A 172 -5.85 15.36 -3.75
N THR A 173 -5.57 15.58 -2.47
CA THR A 173 -4.81 16.76 -2.01
C THR A 173 -3.31 16.50 -2.01
N TRP A 174 -2.88 15.23 -2.03
CA TRP A 174 -1.47 14.81 -1.95
C TRP A 174 -0.75 15.31 -0.69
N GLU A 175 -1.48 15.62 0.38
CA GLU A 175 -0.92 16.09 1.66
C GLU A 175 0.14 15.12 2.22
N GLY A 176 -0.06 13.82 2.01
CA GLY A 176 0.86 12.79 2.45
C GLY A 176 2.19 12.81 1.71
N TRP A 177 2.20 13.26 0.44
CA TRP A 177 3.43 13.46 -0.33
C TRP A 177 4.13 14.74 0.11
N ALA A 178 3.39 15.85 0.23
CA ALA A 178 3.94 17.13 0.69
C ALA A 178 4.58 17.02 2.09
N ALA A 179 3.95 16.28 3.02
CA ALA A 179 4.52 16.02 4.34
C ALA A 179 5.82 15.20 4.25
N VAL A 180 5.89 14.21 3.37
CA VAL A 180 7.10 13.40 3.15
C VAL A 180 8.25 14.25 2.59
N GLU A 181 7.98 15.16 1.66
CA GLU A 181 8.99 16.10 1.14
C GLU A 181 9.50 17.04 2.24
N ARG A 182 8.59 17.68 2.97
CA ARG A 182 8.91 18.56 4.10
C ARG A 182 9.78 17.86 5.15
N ILE A 183 9.38 16.66 5.58
CA ILE A 183 10.14 15.87 6.56
C ILE A 183 11.52 15.48 5.99
N SER A 184 11.59 15.12 4.71
CA SER A 184 12.87 14.78 4.08
C SER A 184 13.85 15.96 4.07
N GLU A 185 13.36 17.19 3.91
CA GLU A 185 14.16 18.41 3.94
C GLU A 185 14.54 18.83 5.37
N GLU A 186 13.56 18.93 6.27
CA GLU A 186 13.74 19.37 7.66
C GLU A 186 14.76 18.51 8.43
N TYR A 187 14.76 17.20 8.15
CA TYR A 187 15.66 16.25 8.80
C TYR A 187 16.94 15.96 7.99
N GLY A 188 17.19 16.68 6.89
CA GLY A 188 18.40 16.54 6.08
C GLY A 188 18.59 15.17 5.41
N ILE A 189 17.49 14.46 5.16
CA ILE A 189 17.49 13.11 4.57
C ILE A 189 17.70 13.20 3.05
N HIS A 190 17.09 14.20 2.40
CA HIS A 190 17.14 14.45 0.95
C HIS A 190 16.80 13.23 0.06
N ASP A 191 16.08 12.23 0.60
CA ASP A 191 15.52 11.10 -0.13
C ASP A 191 14.20 10.69 0.51
N VAL A 192 13.10 11.01 -0.18
CA VAL A 192 11.74 10.65 0.23
C VAL A 192 11.55 9.13 0.41
N ASN A 193 12.40 8.28 -0.17
CA ASN A 193 12.32 6.83 0.03
C ASN A 193 12.73 6.38 1.43
N LEU A 194 13.48 7.21 2.16
CA LEU A 194 13.89 6.94 3.54
C LEU A 194 12.87 7.43 4.58
N VAL A 195 11.87 8.21 4.13
CA VAL A 195 10.72 8.61 4.93
C VAL A 195 9.59 7.60 4.71
N LYS A 196 9.19 6.91 5.78
CA LYS A 196 8.22 5.80 5.75
C LYS A 196 6.95 6.17 6.50
N PRO A 197 5.97 6.77 5.81
CA PRO A 197 4.74 7.22 6.45
C PRO A 197 3.76 6.08 6.74
N GLY A 198 3.09 6.19 7.87
CA GLY A 198 2.03 5.27 8.29
C GLY A 198 2.49 4.30 9.38
N VAL A 199 1.52 3.82 10.17
CA VAL A 199 1.76 2.87 11.28
C VAL A 199 2.42 1.58 10.77
N GLY A 200 1.88 1.01 9.69
CA GLY A 200 2.38 -0.24 9.10
C GLY A 200 3.81 -0.12 8.55
N GLU A 201 4.13 0.96 7.84
CA GLU A 201 5.46 1.20 7.30
C GLU A 201 6.48 1.52 8.40
N THR A 202 6.12 2.32 9.38
CA THR A 202 6.96 2.60 10.57
C THR A 202 7.28 1.33 11.34
N THR A 203 6.29 0.45 11.51
CA THR A 203 6.49 -0.86 12.13
C THR A 203 7.50 -1.71 11.33
N ARG A 204 7.42 -1.69 9.99
CA ARG A 204 8.39 -2.41 9.13
C ARG A 204 9.79 -1.81 9.18
N VAL A 205 9.92 -0.50 9.38
CA VAL A 205 11.23 0.15 9.61
C VAL A 205 11.86 -0.40 10.87
N LEU A 206 11.12 -0.41 11.98
CA LEU A 206 11.60 -0.93 13.27
C LEU A 206 11.96 -2.43 13.20
N LEU A 207 11.17 -3.23 12.48
CA LEU A 207 11.39 -4.68 12.41
C LEU A 207 12.50 -5.07 11.42
N ARG A 208 12.66 -4.35 10.30
CA ARG A 208 13.40 -4.85 9.12
C ARG A 208 14.41 -3.86 8.52
N ARG A 209 14.66 -2.70 9.13
CA ARG A 209 15.60 -1.67 8.65
C ARG A 209 16.47 -1.15 9.80
N VAL A 210 17.30 -0.15 9.50
CA VAL A 210 18.06 0.63 10.48
C VAL A 210 17.24 1.89 10.78
N PRO A 211 16.37 1.87 11.81
CA PRO A 211 15.59 3.05 12.20
C PRO A 211 16.52 4.16 12.73
N TRP A 212 16.21 5.41 12.36
CA TRP A 212 16.88 6.58 12.91
C TRP A 212 16.02 7.28 13.97
N LYS A 213 14.78 7.61 13.62
CA LYS A 213 13.84 8.35 14.47
C LYS A 213 12.41 8.02 14.03
N ILE A 214 11.45 8.15 14.94
CA ILE A 214 10.01 8.07 14.64
C ILE A 214 9.39 9.41 14.97
N LEU A 215 8.62 9.94 14.02
CA LEU A 215 7.76 11.10 14.24
C LEU A 215 6.35 10.59 14.55
N ALA A 216 5.81 10.96 15.70
CA ALA A 216 4.47 10.59 16.14
C ALA A 216 3.57 11.82 16.09
N ARG A 217 2.37 11.70 15.53
CA ARG A 217 1.37 12.76 15.64
C ARG A 217 1.05 12.96 17.12
N LYS A 218 1.07 14.22 17.57
CA LYS A 218 0.66 14.56 18.92
C LYS A 218 -0.77 14.07 19.20
N GLY A 219 -0.96 13.44 20.36
CA GLY A 219 -2.25 12.83 20.70
C GLY A 219 -2.54 11.51 19.97
N ALA A 220 -1.58 10.92 19.25
CA ALA A 220 -1.72 9.57 18.74
C ALA A 220 -2.01 8.59 19.90
N GLY A 221 -3.14 7.89 19.81
CA GLY A 221 -3.65 7.02 20.87
C GLY A 221 -2.95 5.66 20.96
N ALA A 222 -3.72 4.65 21.36
CA ALA A 222 -3.23 3.29 21.58
C ALA A 222 -2.72 2.59 20.30
N ASP A 223 -3.13 3.06 19.12
CA ASP A 223 -2.67 2.54 17.83
C ASP A 223 -1.15 2.67 17.61
N LEU A 224 -0.47 3.48 18.42
CA LEU A 224 0.98 3.65 18.38
C LEU A 224 1.71 2.84 19.46
N ASP A 225 1.02 2.13 20.36
CA ASP A 225 1.65 1.50 21.52
C ASP A 225 2.67 0.42 21.13
N HIS A 226 2.39 -0.38 20.08
CA HIS A 226 3.36 -1.34 19.58
C HIS A 226 4.57 -0.66 18.92
N VAL A 227 4.38 0.50 18.28
CA VAL A 227 5.49 1.29 17.72
C VAL A 227 6.36 1.85 18.83
N ARG A 228 5.77 2.40 19.89
CA ARG A 228 6.48 2.91 21.08
C ARG A 228 7.31 1.81 21.73
N LEU A 229 6.71 0.64 21.94
CA LEU A 229 7.40 -0.53 22.50
C LEU A 229 8.57 -0.98 21.63
N LEU A 230 8.37 -1.11 20.32
CA LEU A 230 9.43 -1.51 19.38
C LEU A 230 10.56 -0.47 19.30
N ALA A 231 10.21 0.82 19.38
CA ALA A 231 11.18 1.92 19.39
C ALA A 231 12.04 1.88 20.66
N GLU A 232 11.42 1.72 21.83
CA GLU A 232 12.10 1.57 23.13
C GLU A 232 13.10 0.39 23.08
N GLN A 233 12.66 -0.78 22.64
CA GLN A 233 13.51 -1.97 22.53
C GLN A 233 14.71 -1.77 21.59
N ARG A 234 14.54 -0.96 20.53
CA ARG A 234 15.57 -0.65 19.54
C ARG A 234 16.42 0.57 19.93
N GLY A 235 16.08 1.28 21.00
CA GLY A 235 16.72 2.54 21.38
C GLY A 235 16.51 3.67 20.37
N VAL A 236 15.37 3.68 19.68
CA VAL A 236 15.02 4.67 18.64
C VAL A 236 14.19 5.77 19.28
N PRO A 237 14.56 7.05 19.14
CA PRO A 237 13.77 8.16 19.67
C PRO A 237 12.41 8.26 18.96
N VAL A 238 11.36 8.50 19.75
CA VAL A 238 10.03 8.87 19.28
C VAL A 238 9.81 10.34 19.63
N GLU A 239 9.58 11.16 18.61
CA GLU A 239 9.38 12.61 18.73
C GLU A 239 7.93 12.94 18.39
N GLU A 240 7.24 13.67 19.27
CA GLU A 240 5.88 14.14 18.99
C GLU A 240 5.90 15.42 18.16
N VAL A 241 5.10 15.44 17.09
CA VAL A 241 4.98 16.58 16.17
C VAL A 241 3.51 16.98 16.02
N ASP A 242 3.23 18.27 15.88
CA ASP A 242 1.86 18.80 15.82
C ASP A 242 1.16 18.45 14.49
N GLU A 243 1.80 18.69 13.34
CA GLU A 243 1.18 18.52 12.01
C GLU A 243 1.72 17.32 11.22
N LEU A 244 0.97 16.21 11.25
CA LEU A 244 1.31 15.00 10.51
C LEU A 244 0.06 14.38 9.87
N PRO A 245 -0.02 14.19 8.54
CA PRO A 245 -1.18 13.54 7.90
C PRO A 245 -1.28 12.04 8.24
N TYR A 246 -0.24 11.47 8.82
CA TYR A 246 -0.19 10.10 9.34
C TYR A 246 -0.20 10.09 10.87
N THR A 247 -0.52 8.94 11.47
CA THR A 247 -0.39 8.70 12.92
C THR A 247 1.08 8.68 13.32
N CYS A 248 1.94 8.10 12.47
CA CYS A 248 3.39 8.21 12.63
C CYS A 248 4.16 8.07 11.31
N VAL A 249 5.43 8.45 11.34
CA VAL A 249 6.39 8.31 10.23
C VAL A 249 7.70 7.75 10.77
N GLY A 250 8.17 6.65 10.19
CA GLY A 250 9.48 6.08 10.48
C GLY A 250 10.54 6.68 9.55
N LEU A 251 11.64 7.16 10.12
CA LEU A 251 12.80 7.65 9.37
C LEU A 251 13.89 6.59 9.36
N ILE A 252 14.38 6.25 8.16
CA ILE A 252 15.50 5.34 7.97
C ILE A 252 16.80 6.17 7.93
N HIS A 253 17.86 5.66 8.55
CA HIS A 253 19.14 6.36 8.55
C HIS A 253 19.74 6.45 7.13
N PRO A 254 20.11 7.64 6.64
CA PRO A 254 20.60 7.83 5.27
C PRO A 254 21.95 7.17 4.99
N GLN A 255 22.79 6.99 6.01
CA GLN A 255 24.14 6.43 5.86
C GLN A 255 24.21 4.91 6.07
N TYR A 256 23.15 4.25 6.56
CA TYR A 256 23.18 2.81 6.86
C TYR A 256 22.27 2.03 5.90
N THR A 257 22.88 1.16 5.08
CA THR A 257 22.15 0.27 4.17
C THR A 257 21.75 -1.04 4.85
N ARG A 258 20.87 -1.81 4.18
CA ARG A 258 20.39 -3.15 4.60
C ARG A 258 21.60 -4.07 4.88
N GLY A 259 21.97 -4.19 6.16
CA GLY A 259 23.15 -4.95 6.61
C GLY A 259 23.77 -4.44 7.91
N ALA A 260 23.47 -3.20 8.31
CA ALA A 260 24.04 -2.57 9.50
C ALA A 260 23.25 -2.78 10.81
N THR A 261 22.39 -3.81 10.88
CA THR A 261 21.73 -4.22 12.13
C THR A 261 22.38 -5.50 12.66
N GLY A 262 22.83 -5.49 13.92
CA GLY A 262 23.29 -6.70 14.61
C GLY A 262 22.17 -7.74 14.76
N ALA A 263 22.50 -8.94 15.25
CA ALA A 263 21.51 -10.00 15.51
C ALA A 263 20.44 -9.59 16.55
N ASP A 264 20.73 -8.56 17.34
CA ASP A 264 19.83 -7.92 18.31
C ASP A 264 18.95 -6.80 17.69
N GLY A 265 19.12 -6.50 16.40
CA GLY A 265 18.36 -5.47 15.70
C GLY A 265 18.82 -4.03 16.00
N LYS A 266 19.91 -3.84 16.76
CA LYS A 266 20.49 -2.52 17.00
C LYS A 266 21.47 -2.14 15.90
N ALA A 267 21.63 -0.84 15.66
CA ALA A 267 22.64 -0.35 14.71
C ALA A 267 24.03 -0.83 15.15
N VAL A 268 24.79 -1.43 14.23
CA VAL A 268 26.19 -1.78 14.49
C VAL A 268 26.94 -0.46 14.65
N ALA A 269 27.48 -0.20 15.85
CA ALA A 269 28.29 0.99 16.09
C ALA A 269 29.47 1.01 15.11
N SER A 270 29.54 2.02 14.25
CA SER A 270 30.74 2.27 13.45
C SER A 270 31.88 2.56 14.41
N ARG A 271 32.95 1.75 14.35
CA ARG A 271 34.23 2.08 14.98
C ARG A 271 34.86 3.28 14.29
#